data_AF-A0A348P0T3-F1
#
_entry.id   AF-A0A348P0T3-F1
#
_cell.length_a   1.000
_cell.length_b   1.000
_cell.length_c   1.000
_cell.angle_alpha   90.00
_cell.angle_beta   90.00
_cell.angle_gamma   90.00
#
_symmetry.space_group_name_H-M   'P 1'
#
loop_
_entity.id
_entity.type
_entity.pdbx_description
1 polymer ?
#
loop_
_entity_poly.entity_id
_entity_poly.type
_entity_poly.pdbx_seq_one_letter_code
_entity_poly.pdbx_strand_id
1 'polypeptide(L)'
;MKKIEPVNLKKDTDSPSLHKGILFQYLITLDKWLDIYESKDSKTNVFCEREDDIFIINNSNKNYTFVQVKCYTEKFSFNSIEIKKTLYNFFLLNMKYAKRKCVFIFETNTNPKPRAGKILLEWSKKKSITKEIHENTQELLEKYINNDIKLKQDKKSLLIKYLKSKKFKEFISKIKWVFLNKSQEDAIKYYEGRIIDKICKTNITVSEDILLA
;
A
#
# COMPACT_ATOMS: atom_id res chain seq x y z
N MET A 1 20.79 21.61 -49.48
CA MET A 1 20.75 21.16 -48.07
C MET A 1 19.30 21.11 -47.62
N LYS A 2 18.75 19.93 -47.31
CA LYS A 2 17.39 19.79 -46.77
C LYS A 2 17.41 20.19 -45.29
N LYS A 3 16.60 21.19 -44.91
CA LYS A 3 16.32 21.52 -43.50
C LYS A 3 15.67 20.29 -42.87
N ILE A 4 16.32 19.71 -41.88
CA ILE A 4 15.72 18.69 -41.02
C ILE A 4 14.86 19.46 -40.02
N GLU A 5 13.54 19.37 -40.15
CA GLU A 5 12.64 19.83 -39.10
C GLU A 5 12.78 18.91 -37.88
N PRO A 6 12.77 19.47 -36.65
CA PRO A 6 12.82 18.65 -35.45
C PRO A 6 11.59 17.74 -35.43
N VAL A 7 11.83 16.42 -35.41
CA VAL A 7 10.81 15.41 -35.20
C VAL A 7 10.07 15.77 -33.91
N ASN A 8 8.80 16.12 -34.05
CA ASN A 8 7.91 16.35 -32.93
C ASN A 8 7.66 15.00 -32.26
N LEU A 9 8.53 14.63 -31.31
CA LEU A 9 8.37 13.48 -30.44
C LEU A 9 7.27 13.76 -29.42
N LYS A 10 6.04 14.00 -29.88
CA LYS A 10 4.85 13.63 -29.12
C LYS A 10 4.69 12.12 -29.26
N LYS A 11 5.63 11.38 -28.67
CA LYS A 11 5.42 9.96 -28.37
C LYS A 11 4.49 9.91 -27.17
N ASP A 12 3.44 9.11 -27.30
CA ASP A 12 2.42 8.86 -26.29
C ASP A 12 2.99 8.88 -24.88
N THR A 13 2.60 9.91 -24.13
CA THR A 13 3.06 10.11 -22.75
C THR A 13 2.23 9.20 -21.87
N ASP A 14 2.85 8.11 -21.41
CA ASP A 14 2.41 7.49 -20.16
C ASP A 14 2.27 8.62 -19.13
N SER A 15 1.04 8.78 -18.61
CA SER A 15 0.61 9.97 -17.87
C SER A 15 1.66 10.37 -16.82
N PRO A 16 2.05 11.64 -16.72
CA PRO A 16 2.98 12.12 -15.68
C PRO A 16 2.59 11.66 -14.26
N SER A 17 1.30 11.40 -14.01
CA SER A 17 0.77 10.86 -12.75
C SER A 17 1.18 9.41 -12.49
N LEU A 18 1.32 8.57 -13.53
CA LEU A 18 1.75 7.17 -13.40
C LEU A 18 3.21 7.10 -12.95
N HIS A 19 4.09 7.87 -13.61
CA HIS A 19 5.50 7.96 -13.23
C HIS A 19 5.68 8.43 -11.78
N LYS A 20 4.88 9.43 -11.34
CA LYS A 20 4.87 9.88 -9.94
C LYS A 20 4.39 8.80 -8.98
N GLY A 21 3.39 8.00 -9.37
CA GLY A 21 2.91 6.87 -8.59
C GLY A 21 3.99 5.82 -8.36
N ILE A 22 4.70 5.44 -9.42
CA ILE A 22 5.80 4.46 -9.37
C ILE A 22 6.95 5.00 -8.52
N LEU A 23 7.39 6.24 -8.77
CA LEU A 23 8.45 6.87 -7.97
C LEU A 23 8.08 6.90 -6.47
N PHE A 24 6.84 7.28 -6.15
CA PHE A 24 6.37 7.32 -4.77
C PHE A 24 6.41 5.94 -4.09
N GLN A 25 6.05 4.88 -4.81
CA GLN A 25 6.16 3.50 -4.32
C GLN A 25 7.61 3.09 -4.06
N TYR A 26 8.53 3.41 -4.97
CA TYR A 26 9.95 3.11 -4.78
C TYR A 26 10.56 3.88 -3.61
N LEU A 27 10.22 5.15 -3.46
CA LEU A 27 10.67 5.96 -2.32
C LEU A 27 10.18 5.35 -0.99
N ILE A 28 8.90 4.99 -0.88
CA ILE A 28 8.38 4.32 0.33
C ILE A 28 9.09 2.98 0.57
N THR A 29 9.37 2.22 -0.50
CA THR A 29 10.08 0.94 -0.38
C THR A 29 11.48 1.12 0.19
N LEU A 30 12.26 2.06 -0.39
CA LEU A 30 13.61 2.37 0.07
C LEU A 30 13.60 2.90 1.50
N ASP A 31 12.65 3.77 1.81
CA ASP A 31 12.47 4.33 3.13
C ASP A 31 12.21 3.27 4.21
N LYS A 32 11.34 2.28 3.92
CA LYS A 32 11.09 1.13 4.81
C LYS A 32 12.30 0.20 4.89
N TRP A 33 13.01 0.00 3.78
CA TRP A 33 14.24 -0.80 3.78
C TRP A 33 15.32 -0.17 4.67
N LEU A 34 15.50 1.16 4.58
CA LEU A 34 16.42 1.89 5.45
C LEU A 34 16.02 1.81 6.92
N ASP A 35 14.72 1.88 7.25
CA ASP A 35 14.25 1.66 8.64
C ASP A 35 14.70 0.28 9.17
N ILE A 36 14.59 -0.77 8.33
CA ILE A 36 15.03 -2.13 8.69
C ILE A 36 16.55 -2.20 8.83
N TYR A 37 17.28 -1.61 7.88
CA TYR A 37 18.74 -1.56 7.91
C TYR A 37 19.27 -0.87 9.18
N GLU A 38 18.75 0.32 9.50
CA GLU A 38 19.11 1.08 10.70
C GLU A 38 18.81 0.30 11.99
N SER A 39 17.69 -0.45 12.02
CA SER A 39 17.33 -1.30 13.16
C SER A 39 18.21 -2.55 13.32
N LYS A 40 19.11 -2.82 12.37
CA LYS A 40 19.95 -4.03 12.30
C LYS A 40 19.14 -5.34 12.28
N ASP A 41 17.89 -5.30 11.83
CA ASP A 41 17.05 -6.49 11.71
C ASP A 41 17.39 -7.30 10.45
N SER A 42 18.42 -8.15 10.57
CA SER A 42 18.87 -9.07 9.51
C SER A 42 17.87 -10.17 9.14
N LYS A 43 16.73 -10.29 9.84
CA LYS A 43 15.71 -11.33 9.57
C LYS A 43 14.52 -10.79 8.79
N THR A 44 14.45 -9.48 8.59
CA THR A 44 13.39 -8.82 7.82
C THR A 44 13.87 -8.45 6.43
N ASN A 45 13.12 -8.89 5.42
CA ASN A 45 13.34 -8.55 4.02
C ASN A 45 12.20 -7.68 3.51
N VAL A 46 12.53 -6.67 2.71
CA VAL A 46 11.59 -5.79 2.01
C VAL A 46 11.66 -6.08 0.52
N PHE A 47 10.52 -6.37 -0.10
CA PHE A 47 10.38 -6.63 -1.54
C PHE A 47 9.47 -5.56 -2.16
N CYS A 48 9.90 -5.00 -3.29
CA CYS A 48 9.04 -4.19 -4.15
C CYS A 48 8.24 -5.10 -5.10
N GLU A 49 6.99 -4.74 -5.39
CA GLU A 49 6.15 -5.38 -6.43
C GLU A 49 6.00 -6.90 -6.26
N ARG A 50 5.94 -7.36 -5.01
CA ARG A 50 5.76 -8.76 -4.68
C ARG A 50 4.56 -8.93 -3.78
N GLU A 51 3.61 -9.79 -4.17
CA GLU A 51 2.32 -10.05 -3.49
C GLU A 51 1.37 -8.84 -3.42
N ASP A 52 1.89 -7.63 -3.27
CA ASP A 52 1.23 -6.32 -3.34
C ASP A 52 2.28 -5.27 -3.81
N ASP A 53 2.01 -3.98 -3.66
CA ASP A 53 2.95 -2.91 -4.04
C ASP A 53 4.29 -3.05 -3.27
N ILE A 54 4.25 -3.38 -1.96
CA ILE A 54 5.43 -3.71 -1.14
C ILE A 54 5.09 -4.87 -0.20
N PHE A 55 6.00 -5.84 -0.10
CA PHE A 55 5.88 -6.97 0.82
C PHE A 55 7.08 -7.07 1.75
N ILE A 56 6.81 -7.12 3.04
CA ILE A 56 7.83 -7.22 4.09
C ILE A 56 7.62 -8.53 4.84
N ILE A 57 8.67 -9.32 4.94
CA ILE A 57 8.65 -10.60 5.64
C ILE A 57 9.73 -10.62 6.71
N ASN A 58 9.35 -10.98 7.93
CA ASN A 58 10.30 -11.36 8.95
C ASN A 58 10.33 -12.89 9.08
N ASN A 59 11.47 -13.47 8.71
CA ASN A 59 11.65 -14.92 8.64
C ASN A 59 11.69 -15.59 10.02
N SER A 60 12.05 -14.85 11.08
CA SER A 60 12.15 -15.40 12.44
C SER A 60 10.79 -15.67 13.07
N ASN A 61 9.83 -14.76 12.88
CA ASN A 61 8.53 -14.78 13.56
C ASN A 61 7.34 -15.01 12.63
N LYS A 62 7.59 -15.21 11.33
CA LYS A 62 6.57 -15.41 10.28
C LYS A 62 5.57 -14.24 10.21
N ASN A 63 6.02 -13.02 10.51
CA ASN A 63 5.25 -11.79 10.34
C ASN A 63 5.33 -11.31 8.90
N TYR A 64 4.17 -11.10 8.29
CA TYR A 64 4.01 -10.73 6.89
C TYR A 64 3.30 -9.37 6.87
N THR A 65 3.93 -8.36 6.27
CA THR A 65 3.31 -7.04 6.09
C THR A 65 3.13 -6.79 4.60
N PHE A 66 1.89 -6.52 4.20
CA PHE A 66 1.54 -6.16 2.84
C PHE A 66 1.21 -4.67 2.83
N VAL A 67 1.86 -3.92 1.96
CA VAL A 67 1.65 -2.48 1.84
C VAL A 67 1.15 -2.20 0.44
N GLN A 68 0.01 -1.55 0.36
CA GLN A 68 -0.51 -1.01 -0.89
C GLN A 68 -0.30 0.52 -0.86
N VAL A 69 0.34 1.03 -1.90
CA VAL A 69 0.74 2.43 -2.03
C VAL A 69 -0.09 3.10 -3.12
N LYS A 70 -0.62 4.29 -2.81
CA LYS A 70 -1.33 5.10 -3.81
C LYS A 70 -0.93 6.56 -3.73
N CYS A 71 -0.52 7.13 -4.86
CA CYS A 71 -0.21 8.55 -5.00
C CYS A 71 -1.33 9.25 -5.77
N TYR A 72 -2.31 9.80 -5.06
CA TYR A 72 -3.47 10.45 -5.68
C TYR A 72 -3.21 11.92 -6.00
N THR A 73 -3.73 12.37 -7.14
CA THR A 73 -3.86 13.79 -7.49
C THR A 73 -4.99 14.46 -6.68
N GLU A 74 -6.02 13.70 -6.35
CA GLU A 74 -7.20 14.18 -5.63
C GLU A 74 -7.52 13.36 -4.37
N LYS A 75 -8.31 13.94 -3.47
CA LYS A 75 -8.78 13.22 -2.28
C LYS A 75 -9.76 12.11 -2.68
N PHE A 76 -9.71 10.99 -1.97
CA PHE A 76 -10.55 9.81 -2.20
C PHE A 76 -11.59 9.63 -1.08
N SER A 77 -12.50 8.67 -1.24
CA SER A 77 -13.54 8.35 -0.24
C SER A 77 -13.49 6.87 0.12
N PHE A 78 -14.24 6.45 1.14
CA PHE A 78 -14.41 5.02 1.42
C PHE A 78 -15.02 4.26 0.23
N ASN A 79 -15.87 4.94 -0.53
CA ASN A 79 -16.56 4.37 -1.68
C ASN A 79 -15.73 4.37 -2.98
N SER A 80 -14.51 4.93 -2.95
CA SER A 80 -13.61 4.92 -4.10
C SER A 80 -13.28 3.49 -4.54
N ILE A 81 -13.20 3.27 -5.85
CA ILE A 81 -13.00 1.94 -6.43
C ILE A 81 -11.69 1.32 -5.97
N GLU A 82 -10.66 2.14 -5.79
CA GLU A 82 -9.33 1.78 -5.33
C GLU A 82 -9.36 1.27 -3.89
N ILE A 83 -10.10 1.94 -2.99
CA ILE A 83 -10.25 1.53 -1.60
C ILE A 83 -11.00 0.20 -1.51
N LYS A 84 -12.06 0.03 -2.30
CA LYS A 84 -12.80 -1.22 -2.37
C LYS A 84 -11.93 -2.38 -2.87
N LYS A 85 -11.16 -2.15 -3.94
CA LYS A 85 -10.19 -3.14 -4.47
C LYS A 85 -9.10 -3.47 -3.45
N THR A 86 -8.59 -2.48 -2.74
CA THR A 86 -7.58 -2.65 -1.66
C THR A 86 -8.11 -3.56 -0.57
N LEU A 87 -9.29 -3.25 -0.02
CA LEU A 87 -9.90 -4.03 1.05
C LEU A 87 -10.15 -5.48 0.62
N TYR A 88 -10.60 -5.67 -0.62
CA TYR A 88 -10.78 -7.01 -1.18
C TYR A 88 -9.43 -7.74 -1.35
N ASN A 89 -8.40 -7.08 -1.85
CA ASN A 89 -7.07 -7.68 -1.99
C ASN A 89 -6.49 -8.10 -0.63
N PHE A 90 -6.52 -7.21 0.36
CA PHE A 90 -6.10 -7.51 1.73
C PHE A 90 -6.86 -8.70 2.32
N PHE A 91 -8.16 -8.79 2.07
CA PHE A 91 -8.97 -9.92 2.50
C PHE A 91 -8.49 -11.23 1.86
N LEU A 92 -8.26 -11.26 0.55
CA LEU A 92 -7.75 -12.43 -0.14
C LEU A 92 -6.35 -12.84 0.35
N LEU A 93 -5.46 -11.87 0.59
CA LEU A 93 -4.14 -12.11 1.18
C LEU A 93 -4.24 -12.68 2.60
N ASN A 94 -5.16 -12.17 3.44
CA ASN A 94 -5.42 -12.74 4.76
C ASN A 94 -5.88 -14.20 4.67
N MET A 95 -6.71 -14.55 3.69
CA MET A 95 -7.13 -15.93 3.47
C MET A 95 -5.99 -16.81 2.94
N LYS A 96 -5.19 -16.33 1.98
CA LYS A 96 -4.02 -17.03 1.42
C LYS A 96 -2.97 -17.32 2.49
N TYR A 97 -2.75 -16.38 3.41
CA TYR A 97 -1.74 -16.46 4.46
C TYR A 97 -2.33 -16.65 5.86
N ALA A 98 -3.48 -17.33 5.99
CA ALA A 98 -4.19 -17.49 7.27
C ALA A 98 -3.37 -18.12 8.41
N LYS A 99 -2.27 -18.83 8.10
CA LYS A 99 -1.32 -19.43 9.07
C LYS A 99 -0.17 -18.49 9.47
N ARG A 100 -0.17 -17.24 9.00
CA ARG A 100 0.87 -16.23 9.23
C ARG A 100 0.31 -15.06 10.02
N LYS A 101 1.20 -14.30 10.67
CA LYS A 101 0.84 -13.06 11.35
C LYS A 101 0.86 -11.92 10.32
N CYS A 102 -0.30 -11.64 9.73
CA CYS A 102 -0.42 -10.63 8.69
C CYS A 102 -0.73 -9.24 9.25
N VAL A 103 -0.12 -8.21 8.66
CA VAL A 103 -0.48 -6.80 8.80
C VAL A 103 -0.69 -6.23 7.40
N PHE A 104 -1.70 -5.38 7.23
CA PHE A 104 -2.02 -4.75 5.95
C PHE A 104 -1.94 -3.24 6.11
N ILE A 105 -1.25 -2.56 5.20
CA ILE A 105 -1.03 -1.12 5.28
C ILE A 105 -1.47 -0.50 3.96
N PHE A 106 -2.39 0.45 4.03
CA PHE A 106 -2.66 1.34 2.90
C PHE A 106 -1.96 2.68 3.16
N GLU A 107 -1.04 3.05 2.29
CA GLU A 107 -0.21 4.24 2.43
C GLU A 107 -0.41 5.18 1.24
N THR A 108 -0.67 6.45 1.52
CA THR A 108 -0.95 7.44 0.48
C THR A 108 -0.51 8.84 0.84
N ASN A 109 -0.23 9.64 -0.18
CA ASN A 109 0.15 11.03 -0.05
C ASN A 109 -0.96 11.90 0.56
N THR A 110 -2.25 11.61 0.34
CA THR A 110 -3.34 12.52 0.69
C THR A 110 -4.30 11.96 1.75
N ASN A 111 -4.99 12.86 2.46
CA ASN A 111 -6.12 12.46 3.30
C ASN A 111 -7.36 12.15 2.44
N PRO A 112 -8.23 11.23 2.89
CA PRO A 112 -9.53 11.07 2.28
C PRO A 112 -10.42 12.32 2.47
N LYS A 113 -11.47 12.44 1.66
CA LYS A 113 -12.42 13.56 1.66
C LYS A 113 -13.07 13.70 3.06
N PRO A 114 -13.19 14.92 3.63
CA PRO A 114 -13.62 15.10 5.02
C PRO A 114 -14.95 14.44 5.40
N ARG A 115 -15.96 14.48 4.52
CA ARG A 115 -17.27 13.85 4.76
C ARG A 115 -17.30 12.40 4.27
N ALA A 116 -17.08 12.19 2.97
CA ALA A 116 -17.18 10.86 2.34
C ALA A 116 -16.06 9.87 2.72
N GLY A 117 -15.01 10.37 3.37
CA GLY A 117 -13.85 9.62 3.84
C GLY A 117 -13.68 9.62 5.35
N LYS A 118 -14.65 10.17 6.10
CA LYS A 118 -14.60 10.29 7.56
C LYS A 118 -14.29 8.96 8.23
N ILE A 119 -14.95 7.89 7.79
CA ILE A 119 -14.76 6.54 8.34
C ILE A 119 -13.30 6.06 8.24
N LEU A 120 -12.61 6.35 7.14
CA LEU A 120 -11.19 5.99 6.96
C LEU A 120 -10.30 6.82 7.88
N LEU A 121 -10.60 8.11 8.03
CA LEU A 121 -9.89 9.01 8.94
C LEU A 121 -10.09 8.63 10.41
N GLU A 122 -11.26 8.12 10.77
CA GLU A 122 -11.53 7.61 12.11
C GLU A 122 -10.83 6.26 12.33
N TRP A 123 -10.88 5.38 11.32
CA TRP A 123 -10.21 4.09 11.37
C TRP A 123 -8.69 4.25 11.51
N SER A 124 -8.08 5.23 10.85
CA SER A 124 -6.63 5.49 10.99
C SER A 124 -6.21 5.94 12.40
N LYS A 125 -7.13 6.53 13.19
CA LYS A 125 -6.85 7.10 14.51
C LYS A 125 -7.21 6.19 15.68
N LYS A 126 -8.17 5.26 15.50
CA LYS A 126 -8.76 4.50 16.60
C LYS A 126 -7.98 3.22 16.90
N LYS A 127 -7.82 2.91 18.20
CA LYS A 127 -7.29 1.62 18.67
C LYS A 127 -8.26 0.45 18.48
N SER A 128 -9.56 0.73 18.32
CA SER A 128 -10.62 -0.28 18.23
C SER A 128 -11.56 -0.05 17.04
N ILE A 129 -11.98 -1.16 16.42
CA ILE A 129 -12.93 -1.16 15.29
C ILE A 129 -14.35 -0.80 15.76
N THR A 130 -14.93 0.24 15.17
CA THR A 130 -16.33 0.63 15.40
C THR A 130 -17.31 -0.28 14.67
N LYS A 131 -18.57 -0.27 15.09
CA LYS A 131 -19.66 -0.99 14.41
C LYS A 131 -19.78 -0.55 12.94
N GLU A 132 -19.70 0.75 12.68
CA GLU A 132 -19.76 1.32 11.33
C GLU A 132 -18.62 0.82 10.41
N ILE A 133 -17.37 0.79 10.90
CA ILE A 133 -16.24 0.25 10.13
C ILE A 133 -16.47 -1.23 9.82
N HIS A 134 -16.93 -1.99 10.82
CA HIS A 134 -17.18 -3.41 10.66
C HIS A 134 -18.26 -3.68 9.61
N GLU A 135 -19.44 -3.09 9.74
CA GLU A 135 -20.59 -3.32 8.87
C GLU A 135 -20.32 -2.86 7.43
N ASN A 136 -19.78 -1.65 7.25
CA ASN A 136 -19.48 -1.14 5.91
C ASN A 136 -18.41 -1.98 5.20
N THR A 137 -17.39 -2.46 5.93
CA THR A 137 -16.37 -3.33 5.33
C THR A 137 -16.94 -4.72 5.02
N GLN A 138 -17.82 -5.24 5.88
CA GLN A 138 -18.48 -6.53 5.67
C GLN A 138 -19.33 -6.52 4.39
N GLU A 139 -20.21 -5.53 4.26
CA GLU A 139 -21.11 -5.39 3.11
C GLU A 139 -20.32 -5.21 1.80
N LEU A 140 -19.27 -4.38 1.84
CA LEU A 140 -18.36 -4.18 0.72
C LEU A 140 -17.74 -5.50 0.27
N LEU A 141 -17.16 -6.27 1.20
CA LEU A 141 -16.50 -7.54 0.86
C LEU A 141 -17.50 -8.59 0.39
N GLU A 142 -18.68 -8.68 1.01
CA GLU A 142 -19.75 -9.57 0.60
C GLU A 142 -20.16 -9.31 -0.85
N LYS A 143 -20.31 -8.03 -1.23
CA LYS A 143 -20.57 -7.64 -2.62
C LYS A 143 -19.46 -8.07 -3.57
N TYR A 144 -18.19 -7.88 -3.19
CA TYR A 144 -17.06 -8.27 -4.04
C TYR A 144 -16.93 -9.79 -4.19
N ILE A 145 -17.10 -10.55 -3.11
CA ILE A 145 -17.07 -12.01 -3.13
C ILE A 145 -18.19 -12.56 -4.02
N ASN A 146 -19.41 -12.04 -3.89
CA ASN A 146 -20.54 -12.49 -4.69
C ASN A 146 -20.35 -12.19 -6.18
N ASN A 147 -19.75 -11.05 -6.50
CA ASN A 147 -19.51 -10.63 -7.88
C ASN A 147 -18.23 -11.21 -8.51
N ASP A 148 -17.36 -11.86 -7.73
CA ASP A 148 -16.13 -12.46 -8.28
C ASP A 148 -16.46 -13.74 -9.06
N ILE A 149 -16.41 -13.64 -10.38
CA ILE A 149 -16.70 -14.76 -11.30
C ILE A 149 -15.65 -15.88 -11.23
N LYS A 150 -14.45 -15.61 -10.72
CA LYS A 150 -13.37 -16.61 -10.61
C LYS A 150 -13.57 -17.54 -9.41
N LEU A 151 -14.39 -17.13 -8.44
CA LEU A 151 -14.69 -17.93 -7.26
C LEU A 151 -15.84 -18.91 -7.54
N LYS A 152 -15.58 -20.19 -7.31
CA LYS A 152 -16.62 -21.23 -7.27
C LYS A 152 -17.60 -20.98 -6.12
N GLN A 153 -18.84 -21.41 -6.27
CA GLN A 153 -19.90 -21.16 -5.28
C GLN A 153 -19.54 -21.64 -3.87
N ASP A 154 -18.96 -22.84 -3.73
CA ASP A 154 -18.55 -23.35 -2.41
C ASP A 154 -17.51 -22.46 -1.73
N LYS A 155 -16.57 -21.91 -2.50
CA LYS A 155 -15.58 -20.97 -1.98
C LYS A 155 -16.24 -19.66 -1.55
N LYS A 156 -17.19 -19.14 -2.33
CA LYS A 156 -17.96 -17.93 -1.95
C LYS A 156 -18.66 -18.15 -0.61
N SER A 157 -19.38 -19.27 -0.45
CA SER A 157 -20.07 -19.60 0.79
C SER A 157 -19.13 -19.67 2.01
N LEU A 158 -17.93 -20.24 1.85
CA LEU A 158 -16.92 -20.26 2.91
C LEU A 158 -16.42 -18.86 3.29
N LEU A 159 -16.17 -17.99 2.30
CA LEU A 159 -15.73 -16.62 2.54
C LEU A 159 -16.83 -15.77 3.21
N ILE A 160 -18.08 -15.89 2.76
CA ILE A 160 -19.22 -15.23 3.41
C ILE A 160 -19.40 -15.71 4.85
N LYS A 161 -19.22 -17.01 5.12
CA LYS A 161 -19.23 -17.53 6.49
C LYS A 161 -18.10 -16.94 7.33
N TYR A 162 -16.92 -16.72 6.75
CA TYR A 162 -15.82 -16.03 7.43
C TYR A 162 -16.19 -14.59 7.82
N LEU A 163 -16.83 -13.83 6.91
CA LEU A 163 -17.25 -12.45 7.16
C LEU A 163 -18.21 -12.31 8.35
N LYS A 164 -19.02 -13.34 8.62
CA LYS A 164 -19.96 -13.39 9.76
C LYS A 164 -19.31 -13.87 11.07
N SER A 165 -18.03 -14.24 11.04
CA SER A 165 -17.32 -14.82 12.19
C SER A 165 -16.56 -13.77 13.01
N LYS A 166 -16.23 -14.08 14.26
CA LYS A 166 -15.39 -13.21 15.11
C LYS A 166 -14.00 -12.92 14.50
N LYS A 167 -13.49 -13.83 13.66
CA LYS A 167 -12.20 -13.68 12.95
C LYS A 167 -12.22 -12.54 11.92
N PHE A 168 -13.40 -12.11 11.48
CA PHE A 168 -13.52 -10.98 10.57
C PHE A 168 -13.11 -9.66 11.25
N LYS A 169 -13.55 -9.44 12.49
CA LYS A 169 -13.10 -8.29 13.30
C LYS A 169 -11.59 -8.30 13.52
N GLU A 170 -11.01 -9.48 13.75
CA GLU A 170 -9.54 -9.63 13.84
C GLU A 170 -8.86 -9.25 12.54
N PHE A 171 -9.40 -9.66 11.38
CA PHE A 171 -8.87 -9.23 10.08
C PHE A 171 -8.89 -7.71 9.92
N ILE A 172 -10.03 -7.04 10.18
CA ILE A 172 -10.14 -5.59 10.09
C ILE A 172 -9.12 -4.89 10.99
N SER A 173 -8.87 -5.43 12.19
CA SER A 173 -7.90 -4.86 13.14
C SER A 173 -6.44 -4.92 12.67
N LYS A 174 -6.12 -5.77 11.68
CA LYS A 174 -4.79 -5.88 11.07
C LYS A 174 -4.53 -4.80 10.00
N ILE A 175 -5.57 -4.07 9.58
CA ILE A 175 -5.47 -3.03 8.55
C ILE A 175 -5.09 -1.71 9.18
N LYS A 176 -4.07 -1.07 8.63
CA LYS A 176 -3.57 0.25 9.02
C LYS A 176 -3.67 1.21 7.85
N TRP A 177 -4.04 2.45 8.15
CA TRP A 177 -4.18 3.52 7.19
C TRP A 177 -3.15 4.61 7.48
N VAL A 178 -2.29 4.90 6.51
CA VAL A 178 -1.23 5.91 6.61
C VAL A 178 -1.52 7.01 5.59
N PHE A 179 -1.84 8.20 6.09
CA PHE A 179 -2.18 9.36 5.28
C PHE A 179 -1.18 10.49 5.56
N LEU A 180 -0.38 10.84 4.55
CA LEU A 180 0.65 11.89 4.71
C LEU A 180 0.05 13.31 4.64
N ASN A 181 -1.10 13.47 3.99
CA ASN A 181 -1.81 14.73 3.76
C ASN A 181 -0.95 15.82 3.11
N LYS A 182 -0.32 15.48 1.99
CA LYS A 182 0.51 16.34 1.14
C LYS A 182 0.07 16.22 -0.33
N SER A 183 0.43 17.23 -1.14
CA SER A 183 0.36 17.12 -2.60
C SER A 183 1.25 15.96 -3.10
N GLN A 184 1.14 15.57 -4.37
CA GLN A 184 2.01 14.51 -4.90
C GLN A 184 3.48 14.94 -4.83
N GLU A 185 3.77 16.17 -5.25
CA GLU A 185 5.12 16.75 -5.28
C GLU A 185 5.71 16.85 -3.88
N ASP A 186 4.93 17.36 -2.91
CA ASP A 186 5.42 17.52 -1.53
C ASP A 186 5.59 16.16 -0.83
N ALA A 187 4.79 15.16 -1.19
CA ALA A 187 4.93 13.81 -0.67
C ALA A 187 6.21 13.14 -1.19
N ILE A 188 6.53 13.29 -2.48
CA ILE A 188 7.78 12.81 -3.07
C ILE A 188 8.98 13.47 -2.37
N LYS A 189 9.00 14.81 -2.30
CA LYS A 189 10.07 15.56 -1.61
C LYS A 189 10.22 15.17 -0.14
N TYR A 190 9.11 14.88 0.53
CA TYR A 190 9.11 14.43 1.91
C TYR A 190 9.87 13.10 2.08
N TYR A 191 9.61 12.10 1.23
CA TYR A 191 10.34 10.83 1.31
C TYR A 191 11.79 10.98 0.84
N GLU A 192 12.07 11.78 -0.21
CA GLU A 192 13.44 12.07 -0.63
C GLU A 192 14.28 12.65 0.52
N GLY A 193 13.77 13.68 1.20
CA GLY A 193 14.45 14.27 2.35
C GLY A 193 14.66 13.27 3.49
N ARG A 194 13.63 12.49 3.84
CA ARG A 194 13.70 11.47 4.88
C ARG A 194 14.71 10.37 4.55
N ILE A 195 14.83 9.98 3.28
CA ILE A 195 15.81 9.00 2.80
C ILE A 195 17.23 9.57 2.89
N ILE A 196 17.44 10.81 2.41
CA ILE A 196 18.74 11.48 2.51
C ILE A 196 19.18 11.56 3.98
N ASP A 197 18.29 11.96 4.88
CA ASP A 197 18.60 12.05 6.31
C ASP A 197 19.03 10.70 6.91
N LYS A 198 18.42 9.59 6.48
CA LYS A 198 18.78 8.23 6.91
C LYS A 198 20.11 7.78 6.31
N ILE A 199 20.33 8.03 5.02
CA ILE A 199 21.61 7.73 4.36
C ILE A 199 22.74 8.48 5.04
N CYS A 200 22.60 9.78 5.30
CA CYS A 200 23.62 10.59 5.98
C CYS A 200 23.92 10.12 7.42
N LYS A 201 22.96 9.50 8.09
CA LYS A 201 23.14 8.94 9.45
C LYS A 201 23.74 7.54 9.45
N THR A 202 23.66 6.84 8.32
CA THR A 202 24.21 5.49 8.20
C THR A 202 25.65 5.59 7.69
N ASN A 203 26.57 4.84 8.32
CA ASN A 203 27.94 4.67 7.81
C ASN A 203 27.93 3.74 6.58
N ILE A 204 27.07 4.00 5.59
CA ILE A 204 27.12 3.32 4.30
C ILE A 204 28.35 3.88 3.59
N THR A 205 29.51 3.26 3.79
CA THR A 205 30.64 3.38 2.87
C THR A 205 30.20 2.76 1.56
N VAL A 206 29.80 3.61 0.61
CA VAL A 206 29.70 3.20 -0.80
C VAL A 206 31.12 2.86 -1.23
N SER A 207 31.41 1.59 -1.56
CA SER A 207 32.70 1.30 -2.20
C SER A 207 32.70 2.01 -3.55
N GLU A 208 33.79 2.70 -3.86
CA GLU A 208 33.95 3.49 -5.09
C GLU A 208 33.74 2.64 -6.36
N ASP A 209 33.78 1.32 -6.25
CA ASP A 209 33.62 0.36 -7.36
C ASP A 209 32.21 0.33 -7.97
N ILE A 210 31.18 0.85 -7.28
CA ILE A 210 29.79 0.87 -7.79
C ILE A 210 29.48 2.14 -8.59
N LEU A 211 30.26 3.22 -8.44
CA LEU A 211 30.01 4.50 -9.11
C LEU A 211 30.61 4.58 -10.53
N LEU A 212 31.40 3.58 -10.95
CA LEU A 212 32.12 3.56 -12.22
C LEU A 212 31.73 2.40 -13.16
N ALA A 213 30.62 1.70 -12.89
CA ALA A 213 30.06 0.66 -13.78
C ALA A 213 28.76 1.14 -14.43
#